data_AF-A0A957X1I9-F1
#
_entry.id   AF-A0A957X1I9-F1
#
_cell.length_a   1.000
_cell.length_b   1.000
_cell.length_c   1.000
_cell.angle_alpha   90.00
_cell.angle_beta   90.00
_cell.angle_gamma   90.00
#
_symmetry.space_group_name_H-M   'P 1'
#
loop_
_entity.id
_entity.type
_entity.pdbx_description
1 polymer ?
#
loop_
_entity_poly.entity_id
_entity_poly.type
_entity_poly.pdbx_seq_one_letter_code
_entity_poly.pdbx_strand_id
1 'polypeptide(L)'
;MNMWRYGITFALLLSLFIFAQPAIAQSGNQWRIDFFPNLDWAGAPAYTQYANVVDFNWGQGAPGPNLPNQNYSARMSTDAYFYSGVYRFNILADDEVRITINNVTYFDTVARGQAGKGFIVDIPMTQGMSHITVEFRQYGGPGYVHLYWDYVKPDPSAPIYVPSQPAAPPPISSASSLATEYGDYTLCIRQNLHQANCFQSNGQWNSPDLGSVQMEPQIVIWQQCQPDTRQKQRLFANRDPQDSKCSKTEAGWFAE
;
A
#
# COMPACT_ATOMS: atom_id res chain seq x y z
N MET A 1 -54.89 -41.86 39.47
CA MET A 1 -55.25 -40.93 38.39
C MET A 1 -54.10 -39.96 38.18
N ASN A 2 -53.60 -39.91 36.96
CA ASN A 2 -52.43 -39.17 36.50
C ASN A 2 -52.54 -37.67 36.74
N MET A 3 -51.43 -36.98 37.02
CA MET A 3 -50.95 -35.88 36.15
C MET A 3 -49.58 -35.32 36.56
N TRP A 4 -48.63 -35.58 35.68
CA TRP A 4 -47.46 -34.80 35.25
C TRP A 4 -47.49 -33.29 35.48
N ARG A 5 -46.33 -32.71 35.84
CA ARG A 5 -45.88 -31.40 35.34
C ARG A 5 -44.35 -31.44 35.12
N TYR A 6 -43.93 -31.53 33.86
CA TYR A 6 -42.57 -31.15 33.44
C TYR A 6 -42.51 -29.63 33.28
N GLY A 7 -41.50 -29.01 33.89
CA GLY A 7 -41.11 -27.63 33.59
C GLY A 7 -40.20 -27.62 32.36
N ILE A 8 -40.63 -26.95 31.30
CA ILE A 8 -39.81 -26.69 30.11
C ILE A 8 -39.03 -25.40 30.37
N THR A 9 -37.71 -25.49 30.43
CA THR A 9 -36.80 -24.34 30.41
C THR A 9 -36.72 -23.76 29.00
N PHE A 10 -37.04 -22.48 28.85
CA PHE A 10 -36.86 -21.73 27.62
C PHE A 10 -35.39 -21.33 27.49
N ALA A 11 -34.65 -21.97 26.58
CA ALA A 11 -33.30 -21.54 26.21
C ALA A 11 -33.41 -20.43 25.15
N LEU A 12 -33.09 -19.20 25.54
CA LEU A 12 -32.98 -18.06 24.64
C LEU A 12 -31.69 -18.23 23.82
N LEU A 13 -31.81 -18.69 22.58
CA LEU A 13 -30.70 -18.71 21.62
C LEU A 13 -30.44 -17.27 21.15
N LEU A 14 -29.43 -16.64 21.75
CA LEU A 14 -28.90 -15.36 21.34
C LEU A 14 -28.13 -15.56 20.03
N SER A 15 -28.79 -15.37 18.89
CA SER A 15 -28.16 -15.37 17.58
C SER A 15 -27.26 -14.14 17.45
N LEU A 16 -25.95 -14.34 17.65
CA LEU A 16 -24.91 -13.39 17.29
C LEU A 16 -24.89 -13.22 15.77
N PHE A 17 -25.63 -12.23 15.27
CA PHE A 17 -25.36 -11.67 13.94
C PHE A 17 -24.02 -10.94 14.02
N ILE A 18 -22.95 -11.61 13.59
CA ILE A 18 -21.67 -10.97 13.29
C ILE A 18 -21.91 -10.16 12.01
N PHE A 19 -22.31 -8.89 12.15
CA PHE A 19 -22.03 -7.93 11.11
C PHE A 19 -20.50 -7.75 11.09
N ALA A 20 -19.84 -8.29 10.08
CA ALA A 20 -18.48 -7.89 9.76
C ALA A 20 -18.51 -6.36 9.58
N GLN A 21 -17.91 -5.63 10.52
CA GLN A 21 -17.89 -4.18 10.46
C GLN A 21 -16.93 -3.75 9.34
N PRO A 22 -17.40 -3.01 8.32
CA PRO A 22 -16.59 -2.63 7.15
C PRO A 22 -15.53 -1.55 7.44
N ALA A 23 -15.25 -1.26 8.72
CA ALA A 23 -14.34 -0.20 9.15
C ALA A 23 -12.93 -0.72 9.50
N ILE A 24 -12.76 -2.01 9.78
CA ILE A 24 -11.53 -2.53 10.39
C ILE A 24 -10.33 -2.55 9.43
N ALA A 25 -10.57 -2.57 8.12
CA ALA A 25 -9.48 -2.62 7.13
C ALA A 25 -8.85 -1.25 6.84
N GLN A 26 -9.58 -0.14 7.04
CA GLN A 26 -9.02 1.22 7.00
C GLN A 26 -8.62 1.71 8.39
N SER A 27 -9.33 1.30 9.44
CA SER A 27 -9.07 1.79 10.80
C SER A 27 -7.70 1.29 11.27
N GLY A 28 -6.74 2.20 11.36
CA GLY A 28 -5.37 1.91 11.77
C GLY A 28 -4.34 2.68 10.95
N ASN A 29 -4.72 3.13 9.75
CA ASN A 29 -3.83 3.94 8.90
C ASN A 29 -4.14 5.43 9.08
N GLN A 30 -3.10 6.25 9.23
CA GLN A 30 -3.24 7.70 9.19
C GLN A 30 -3.08 8.16 7.74
N TRP A 31 -4.10 8.83 7.23
CA TRP A 31 -4.08 9.49 5.93
C TRP A 31 -3.50 10.89 6.07
N ARG A 32 -2.59 11.24 5.17
CA ARG A 32 -2.21 12.62 4.89
C ARG A 32 -3.05 13.12 3.71
N ILE A 33 -3.70 14.27 3.86
CA ILE A 33 -4.54 14.88 2.83
C ILE A 33 -3.97 16.25 2.49
N ASP A 34 -3.42 16.35 1.31
CA ASP A 34 -2.88 17.58 0.73
C ASP A 34 -3.91 18.21 -0.20
N PHE A 35 -4.21 19.50 -0.02
CA PHE A 35 -5.13 20.23 -0.88
C PHE A 35 -4.42 21.31 -1.70
N PHE A 36 -4.86 21.47 -2.95
CA PHE A 36 -4.26 22.36 -3.92
C PHE A 36 -5.33 23.32 -4.48
N PRO A 37 -5.03 24.62 -4.60
CA PRO A 37 -5.95 25.63 -5.15
C PRO A 37 -5.95 25.60 -6.69
N ASN A 38 -5.79 24.42 -7.28
CA ASN A 38 -5.79 24.15 -8.71
C ASN A 38 -6.23 22.70 -8.95
N LEU A 39 -6.54 22.36 -10.20
CA LEU A 39 -7.02 21.04 -10.59
C LEU A 39 -5.91 20.01 -10.82
N ASP A 40 -4.65 20.41 -10.90
CA ASP A 40 -3.55 19.56 -11.39
C ASP A 40 -2.67 18.96 -10.28
N TRP A 41 -3.11 19.02 -9.02
CA TRP A 41 -2.31 18.63 -7.84
C TRP A 41 -0.90 19.26 -7.83
N ALA A 42 -0.80 20.47 -8.39
CA ALA A 42 0.46 21.10 -8.71
C ALA A 42 0.88 22.11 -7.64
N GLY A 43 2.20 22.24 -7.46
CA GLY A 43 2.81 23.16 -6.50
C GLY A 43 2.78 22.64 -5.06
N ALA A 44 3.03 23.54 -4.11
CA ALA A 44 2.90 23.24 -2.69
C ALA A 44 1.41 23.19 -2.30
N PRO A 45 1.00 22.26 -1.41
CA PRO A 45 -0.37 22.27 -0.90
C PRO A 45 -0.65 23.55 -0.13
N ALA A 46 -1.84 24.13 -0.35
CA ALA A 46 -2.30 25.31 0.40
C ALA A 46 -2.75 24.94 1.81
N TYR A 47 -3.16 23.69 2.01
CA TYR A 47 -3.61 23.14 3.28
C TYR A 47 -3.30 21.64 3.32
N THR A 48 -2.81 21.16 4.45
CA THR A 48 -2.61 19.73 4.72
C THR A 48 -3.33 19.38 6.01
N GLN A 49 -4.05 18.28 6.02
CA GLN A 49 -4.65 17.71 7.22
C GLN A 49 -4.38 16.20 7.32
N TYR A 50 -4.67 15.63 8.48
CA TYR A 50 -4.57 14.19 8.72
C TYR A 50 -5.93 13.63 9.15
N ALA A 51 -6.26 12.42 8.69
CA ALA A 51 -7.50 11.73 9.04
C ALA A 51 -7.27 10.23 9.15
N ASN A 52 -8.21 9.52 9.78
CA ASN A 52 -8.12 8.06 9.91
C ASN A 52 -8.84 7.32 8.76
N VAL A 53 -9.68 8.03 8.01
CA VAL A 53 -10.48 7.49 6.91
C VAL A 53 -10.59 8.52 5.79
N VAL A 54 -10.89 8.05 4.58
CA VAL A 54 -11.25 8.91 3.44
C VAL A 54 -12.78 8.94 3.34
N ASP A 55 -13.38 9.81 4.13
CA ASP A 55 -14.83 10.01 4.21
C ASP A 55 -15.10 11.50 4.41
N PHE A 56 -15.15 12.24 3.30
CA PHE A 56 -15.25 13.69 3.31
C PHE A 56 -16.43 14.18 2.48
N ASN A 57 -17.20 15.11 3.06
CA ASN A 57 -18.25 15.83 2.36
C ASN A 57 -18.15 17.31 2.73
N TRP A 58 -17.72 18.13 1.76
CA TRP A 58 -17.56 19.57 1.91
C TRP A 58 -18.78 20.34 1.38
N GLY A 59 -19.73 19.65 0.76
CA GLY A 59 -20.88 20.28 0.12
C GLY A 59 -20.44 21.39 -0.84
N GLN A 60 -21.05 22.56 -0.75
CA GLN A 60 -20.74 23.71 -1.61
C GLN A 60 -19.59 24.59 -1.06
N GLY A 61 -18.97 24.20 0.05
CA GLY A 61 -17.96 24.99 0.75
C GLY A 61 -16.52 24.60 0.39
N ALA A 62 -15.58 25.49 0.71
CA ALA A 62 -14.16 25.17 0.63
C ALA A 62 -13.78 24.10 1.68
N PRO A 63 -12.86 23.17 1.34
CA PRO A 63 -12.45 22.11 2.24
C PRO A 63 -11.45 22.57 3.33
N GLY A 64 -10.95 23.80 3.24
CA GLY A 64 -9.97 24.34 4.16
C GLY A 64 -9.55 25.78 3.85
N PRO A 65 -8.66 26.36 4.67
CA PRO A 65 -8.17 27.72 4.47
C PRO A 65 -7.40 27.85 3.15
N ASN A 66 -7.45 29.04 2.53
CA ASN A 66 -6.75 29.38 1.29
C ASN A 66 -7.12 28.51 0.07
N LEU A 67 -8.24 27.80 0.14
CA LEU A 67 -8.78 27.03 -0.97
C LEU A 67 -10.07 27.68 -1.49
N PRO A 68 -10.30 27.63 -2.81
CA PRO A 68 -11.58 28.04 -3.37
C PRO A 68 -12.66 26.99 -3.06
N ASN A 69 -13.94 27.39 -3.17
CA ASN A 69 -15.07 26.45 -3.04
C ASN A 69 -15.16 25.46 -4.20
N GLN A 70 -14.53 25.78 -5.33
CA GLN A 70 -14.59 25.06 -6.61
C GLN A 70 -13.24 25.17 -7.31
N ASN A 71 -12.97 24.30 -8.29
CA ASN A 71 -11.69 24.24 -9.02
C ASN A 71 -10.49 23.99 -8.10
N TYR A 72 -10.62 23.03 -7.19
CA TYR A 72 -9.55 22.58 -6.32
C TYR A 72 -9.29 21.08 -6.52
N SER A 73 -8.16 20.61 -6.02
CA SER A 73 -7.83 19.19 -6.00
C SER A 73 -7.27 18.78 -4.65
N ALA A 74 -7.38 17.49 -4.34
CA ALA A 74 -6.82 16.89 -3.15
C ALA A 74 -6.05 15.61 -3.48
N ARG A 75 -4.98 15.35 -2.75
CA ARG A 75 -4.25 14.08 -2.76
C ARG A 75 -4.27 13.49 -1.36
N MET A 76 -4.94 12.36 -1.18
CA MET A 76 -4.86 11.56 0.03
C MET A 76 -3.82 10.47 -0.15
N SER A 77 -2.92 10.31 0.83
CA SER A 77 -1.92 9.24 0.81
C SER A 77 -1.82 8.54 2.16
N THR A 78 -1.60 7.23 2.14
CA THR A 78 -1.30 6.44 3.33
C THR A 78 -0.50 5.19 2.95
N ASP A 79 0.23 4.64 3.91
CA ASP A 79 0.84 3.32 3.81
C ASP A 79 0.00 2.35 4.64
N ALA A 80 -0.56 1.33 4.00
CA ALA A 80 -1.46 0.37 4.62
C ALA A 80 -0.92 -1.05 4.48
N TYR A 81 -1.04 -1.84 5.56
CA TYR A 81 -0.70 -3.25 5.52
C TYR A 81 -1.87 -4.06 4.96
N PHE A 82 -1.58 -4.92 3.99
CA PHE A 82 -2.53 -5.87 3.41
C PHE A 82 -2.08 -7.30 3.70
N TYR A 83 -3.06 -8.19 3.93
CA TYR A 83 -2.83 -9.62 3.78
C TYR A 83 -2.95 -10.00 2.31
N SER A 84 -2.42 -11.16 1.92
CA SER A 84 -2.63 -11.65 0.56
C SER A 84 -4.12 -11.93 0.31
N GLY A 85 -4.66 -11.36 -0.75
CA GLY A 85 -6.03 -11.62 -1.20
C GLY A 85 -6.67 -10.48 -1.97
N VAL A 86 -7.96 -10.62 -2.28
CA VAL A 86 -8.73 -9.60 -2.99
C VAL A 86 -9.37 -8.65 -2.00
N TYR A 87 -9.14 -7.36 -2.21
CA TYR A 87 -9.79 -6.28 -1.48
C TYR A 87 -10.77 -5.54 -2.40
N ARG A 88 -11.98 -5.32 -1.91
CA ARG A 88 -13.02 -4.59 -2.64
C ARG A 88 -13.03 -3.14 -2.21
N PHE A 89 -12.67 -2.25 -3.11
CA PHE A 89 -12.73 -0.81 -2.91
C PHE A 89 -14.09 -0.28 -3.36
N ASN A 90 -14.75 0.45 -2.47
CA ASN A 90 -16.00 1.16 -2.73
C ASN A 90 -15.69 2.65 -2.79
N ILE A 91 -16.08 3.29 -3.90
CA ILE A 91 -15.62 4.63 -4.27
C ILE A 91 -16.84 5.47 -4.64
N LEU A 92 -16.93 6.67 -4.10
CA LEU A 92 -17.91 7.66 -4.50
C LEU A 92 -17.26 9.03 -4.42
N ALA A 93 -17.25 9.77 -5.54
CA ALA A 93 -16.63 11.08 -5.61
C ALA A 93 -17.41 12.03 -6.53
N ASP A 94 -17.33 13.31 -6.23
CA ASP A 94 -17.89 14.41 -7.03
C ASP A 94 -16.87 15.56 -7.01
N ASP A 95 -16.02 15.69 -8.05
CA ASP A 95 -16.20 15.16 -9.40
C ASP A 95 -15.37 13.91 -9.75
N GLU A 96 -14.04 14.01 -9.75
CA GLU A 96 -13.16 12.97 -10.31
C GLU A 96 -12.28 12.35 -9.25
N VAL A 97 -11.99 11.06 -9.42
CA VAL A 97 -11.11 10.31 -8.53
C VAL A 97 -10.22 9.34 -9.30
N ARG A 98 -8.97 9.23 -8.86
CA ARG A 98 -8.01 8.23 -9.31
C ARG A 98 -7.41 7.54 -8.09
N ILE A 99 -7.32 6.21 -8.15
CA ILE A 99 -6.67 5.40 -7.13
C ILE A 99 -5.42 4.78 -7.72
N THR A 100 -4.31 5.08 -7.05
CA THR A 100 -3.00 4.55 -7.36
C THR A 100 -2.49 3.76 -6.15
N ILE A 101 -2.04 2.53 -6.35
CA ILE A 101 -1.43 1.71 -5.29
C ILE A 101 -0.04 1.33 -5.78
N ASN A 102 1.01 1.61 -5.01
CA ASN A 102 2.42 1.38 -5.39
C ASN A 102 2.76 1.95 -6.78
N ASN A 103 2.31 3.17 -7.07
CA ASN A 103 2.48 3.88 -8.36
C ASN A 103 1.73 3.28 -9.56
N VAL A 104 0.73 2.42 -9.31
CA VAL A 104 -0.10 1.79 -10.35
C VAL A 104 -1.51 2.29 -10.24
N THR A 105 -2.05 2.81 -11.34
CA THR A 105 -3.45 3.21 -11.38
C THR A 105 -4.34 1.98 -11.51
N TYR A 106 -5.13 1.70 -10.48
CA TYR A 106 -6.14 0.63 -10.46
C TYR A 106 -7.53 1.14 -10.81
N PHE A 107 -7.78 2.43 -10.61
CA PHE A 107 -9.05 3.06 -10.94
C PHE A 107 -8.84 4.53 -11.32
N ASP A 108 -9.55 5.00 -12.35
CA ASP A 108 -9.40 6.36 -12.86
C ASP A 108 -10.68 6.87 -13.56
N THR A 109 -11.25 7.96 -13.04
CA THR A 109 -12.37 8.68 -13.66
C THR A 109 -11.97 10.01 -14.30
N VAL A 110 -10.68 10.36 -14.32
CA VAL A 110 -10.20 11.65 -14.81
C VAL A 110 -10.56 11.86 -16.29
N ALA A 111 -11.15 13.00 -16.59
CA ALA A 111 -11.72 13.40 -17.87
C ALA A 111 -12.81 12.44 -18.41
N ARG A 112 -13.50 11.69 -17.54
CA ARG A 112 -14.55 10.73 -17.95
C ARG A 112 -15.98 11.18 -17.70
N GLY A 113 -16.20 12.32 -17.04
CA GLY A 113 -17.54 12.85 -16.77
C GLY A 113 -18.39 11.91 -15.89
N GLN A 114 -17.80 11.41 -14.81
CA GLN A 114 -18.41 10.40 -13.92
C GLN A 114 -18.72 10.92 -12.50
N ALA A 115 -18.82 12.24 -12.34
CA ALA A 115 -19.17 12.88 -11.08
C ALA A 115 -20.42 12.27 -10.41
N GLY A 116 -20.34 12.04 -9.10
CA GLY A 116 -21.40 11.50 -8.26
C GLY A 116 -21.76 10.03 -8.52
N LYS A 117 -21.01 9.30 -9.36
CA LYS A 117 -21.23 7.88 -9.60
C LYS A 117 -20.45 7.03 -8.59
N GLY A 118 -21.14 6.04 -8.02
CA GLY A 118 -20.52 5.02 -7.16
C GLY A 118 -19.86 3.92 -7.98
N PHE A 119 -18.68 3.47 -7.54
CA PHE A 119 -17.90 2.40 -8.18
C PHE A 119 -17.45 1.36 -7.16
N ILE A 120 -17.32 0.14 -7.64
CA ILE A 120 -16.78 -1.00 -6.90
C ILE A 120 -15.65 -1.59 -7.74
N VAL A 121 -14.47 -1.73 -7.15
CA VAL A 121 -13.29 -2.31 -7.81
C VAL A 121 -12.66 -3.35 -6.90
N ASP A 122 -12.52 -4.57 -7.39
CA ASP A 122 -11.81 -5.65 -6.70
C ASP A 122 -10.33 -5.60 -7.11
N ILE A 123 -9.46 -5.35 -6.13
CA ILE A 123 -8.01 -5.21 -6.33
C ILE A 123 -7.30 -6.39 -5.62
N PRO A 124 -6.53 -7.21 -6.34
CA PRO A 124 -5.68 -8.21 -5.73
C PRO A 124 -4.50 -7.52 -5.03
N MET A 125 -4.29 -7.85 -3.77
CA MET A 125 -3.21 -7.32 -2.94
C MET A 125 -2.26 -8.45 -2.54
N THR A 126 -0.97 -8.17 -2.61
CA THR A 126 0.06 -9.02 -2.02
C THR A 126 0.19 -8.70 -0.53
N GLN A 127 0.61 -9.68 0.27
CA GLN A 127 0.87 -9.44 1.69
C GLN A 127 2.01 -8.41 1.88
N GLY A 128 1.81 -7.44 2.75
CA GLY A 128 2.80 -6.43 3.10
C GLY A 128 2.26 -5.00 3.08
N MET A 129 3.15 -4.03 3.25
CA MET A 129 2.83 -2.61 3.14
C MET A 129 2.60 -2.24 1.67
N SER A 130 1.56 -1.47 1.40
CA SER A 130 1.33 -0.84 0.10
C SER A 130 1.05 0.65 0.29
N HIS A 131 1.69 1.45 -0.54
CA HIS A 131 1.45 2.88 -0.60
C HIS A 131 0.21 3.16 -1.43
N ILE A 132 -0.81 3.78 -0.84
CA ILE A 132 -2.05 4.15 -1.51
C ILE A 132 -2.07 5.65 -1.72
N THR A 133 -2.40 6.08 -2.93
CA THR A 133 -2.67 7.46 -3.29
C THR A 133 -4.06 7.56 -3.90
N VAL A 134 -4.87 8.47 -3.40
CA VAL A 134 -6.18 8.83 -3.93
C VAL A 134 -6.11 10.28 -4.36
N GLU A 135 -6.28 10.51 -5.66
CA GLU A 135 -6.25 11.84 -6.25
C GLU A 135 -7.68 12.26 -6.60
N PHE A 136 -8.13 13.38 -6.06
CA PHE A 136 -9.48 13.91 -6.21
C PHE A 136 -9.47 15.29 -6.87
N ARG A 137 -10.45 15.57 -7.75
CA ARG A 137 -10.70 16.90 -8.35
C ARG A 137 -12.13 17.32 -8.13
N GLN A 138 -12.29 18.61 -7.82
CA GLN A 138 -13.58 19.29 -7.75
C GLN A 138 -13.57 20.46 -8.73
N TYR A 139 -14.40 20.40 -9.78
CA TYR A 139 -14.66 21.48 -10.73
C TYR A 139 -15.77 22.41 -10.24
N GLY A 140 -16.91 21.87 -9.81
CA GLY A 140 -18.06 22.68 -9.38
C GLY A 140 -19.16 21.88 -8.68
N GLY A 141 -20.16 22.57 -8.12
CA GLY A 141 -21.22 21.91 -7.36
C GLY A 141 -20.73 21.36 -6.01
N PRO A 142 -21.39 20.31 -5.47
CA PRO A 142 -21.03 19.76 -4.17
C PRO A 142 -19.76 18.90 -4.26
N GLY A 143 -18.80 19.12 -3.35
CA GLY A 143 -17.57 18.34 -3.27
C GLY A 143 -17.65 17.26 -2.20
N TYR A 144 -17.44 16.00 -2.58
CA TYR A 144 -17.30 14.89 -1.63
C TYR A 144 -16.45 13.77 -2.22
N VAL A 145 -15.83 13.01 -1.33
CA VAL A 145 -15.09 11.78 -1.66
C VAL A 145 -15.18 10.80 -0.50
N HIS A 146 -15.65 9.60 -0.84
CA HIS A 146 -15.80 8.48 0.06
C HIS A 146 -15.04 7.30 -0.53
N LEU A 147 -14.16 6.71 0.27
CA LEU A 147 -13.41 5.53 -0.08
C LEU A 147 -13.33 4.62 1.14
N TYR A 148 -13.75 3.37 0.98
CA TYR A 148 -13.47 2.30 1.94
C TYR A 148 -13.17 1.00 1.21
N TRP A 149 -12.58 0.04 1.92
CA TRP A 149 -12.32 -1.28 1.36
C TRP A 149 -12.59 -2.40 2.35
N ASP A 150 -12.95 -3.56 1.81
CA ASP A 150 -13.20 -4.78 2.55
C ASP A 150 -12.32 -5.92 2.03
N TYR A 151 -11.83 -6.77 2.92
CA TYR A 151 -11.20 -8.04 2.54
C TYR A 151 -12.28 -9.03 2.08
N VAL A 152 -12.27 -9.38 0.80
CA VAL A 152 -13.31 -10.24 0.21
C VAL A 152 -12.98 -11.71 0.40
N LYS A 153 -11.79 -12.10 -0.02
CA LYS A 153 -11.34 -13.50 -0.01
C LYS A 153 -9.82 -13.60 -0.10
N PRO A 154 -9.25 -14.71 0.42
CA PRO A 154 -7.90 -15.11 0.04
C PRO A 154 -7.82 -15.28 -1.47
N ASP A 155 -6.68 -14.89 -2.04
CA ASP A 155 -6.37 -15.13 -3.45
C ASP A 155 -4.97 -15.72 -3.56
N PRO A 156 -4.85 -17.06 -3.60
CA PRO A 156 -3.57 -17.73 -3.80
C PRO A 156 -3.01 -17.54 -5.22
N SER A 157 -3.80 -16.96 -6.13
CA SER A 157 -3.47 -16.71 -7.54
C SER A 157 -3.32 -15.22 -7.87
N ALA A 158 -3.36 -14.33 -6.87
CA ALA A 158 -3.16 -12.91 -7.05
C ALA A 158 -1.86 -12.72 -7.86
N PRO A 159 -1.93 -12.10 -9.06
CA PRO A 159 -0.74 -11.89 -9.86
C PRO A 159 0.26 -11.12 -8.99
N ILE A 160 1.49 -11.61 -8.91
CA ILE A 160 2.59 -10.85 -8.33
C ILE A 160 2.65 -9.56 -9.14
N TYR A 161 2.13 -8.47 -8.57
CA TYR A 161 2.29 -7.17 -9.18
C TYR A 161 3.74 -6.76 -8.98
N VAL A 162 4.58 -7.10 -9.97
CA VAL A 162 5.90 -6.51 -10.14
C VAL A 162 5.64 -5.11 -10.67
N PRO A 163 5.98 -4.03 -9.95
CA PRO A 163 5.85 -2.68 -10.47
C PRO A 163 6.50 -2.58 -11.84
N SER A 164 5.80 -1.99 -12.81
CA SER A 164 6.46 -1.37 -13.95
C SER A 164 7.19 -0.12 -13.46
N GLN A 165 8.19 -0.33 -12.60
CA GLN A 165 9.28 0.59 -12.39
C GLN A 165 9.92 0.78 -13.77
N PRO A 166 10.23 2.02 -14.22
CA PRO A 166 11.06 2.21 -15.41
C PRO A 166 12.22 1.24 -15.28
N ALA A 167 12.40 0.34 -16.27
CA ALA A 167 13.34 -0.77 -16.17
C ALA A 167 14.60 -0.26 -15.48
N ALA A 168 14.84 -0.72 -14.25
CA ALA A 168 15.96 -0.24 -13.48
C ALA A 168 17.18 -0.44 -14.40
N PRO A 169 17.99 0.61 -14.65
CA PRO A 169 19.12 0.48 -15.53
C PRO A 169 19.94 -0.73 -15.11
N PRO A 170 20.48 -1.52 -16.04
CA PRO A 170 21.12 -2.77 -15.69
C PRO A 170 22.18 -2.50 -14.61
N PRO A 171 22.19 -3.29 -13.53
CA PRO A 171 23.23 -3.19 -12.52
C PRO A 171 24.58 -3.41 -13.20
N ILE A 172 25.61 -2.69 -12.75
CA ILE A 172 26.96 -2.76 -13.35
C ILE A 172 27.57 -4.17 -13.29
N SER A 173 27.17 -4.95 -12.29
CA SER A 173 27.53 -6.35 -12.11
C SER A 173 26.52 -6.97 -11.13
N SER A 174 25.99 -8.14 -11.45
CA SER A 174 25.16 -8.92 -10.53
C SER A 174 25.58 -10.38 -10.61
N ALA A 175 25.68 -11.05 -9.47
CA ALA A 175 25.88 -12.49 -9.45
C ALA A 175 24.67 -13.20 -10.09
N SER A 176 24.89 -14.34 -10.75
CA SER A 176 23.81 -15.19 -11.30
C SER A 176 23.24 -16.19 -10.29
N SER A 177 23.94 -16.35 -9.16
CA SER A 177 23.61 -17.16 -7.99
C SER A 177 24.37 -16.62 -6.79
N LEU A 178 23.78 -16.67 -5.60
CA LEU A 178 24.42 -16.19 -4.38
C LEU A 178 23.84 -16.92 -3.19
N ALA A 179 24.70 -17.41 -2.30
CA ALA A 179 24.31 -17.92 -1.00
C ALA A 179 25.08 -17.17 0.09
N THR A 180 24.42 -16.93 1.22
CA THR A 180 25.04 -16.43 2.45
C THR A 180 24.72 -17.40 3.58
N GLU A 181 25.14 -17.10 4.81
CA GLU A 181 24.68 -17.87 5.97
C GLU A 181 23.17 -17.74 6.21
N TYR A 182 22.52 -16.77 5.56
CA TYR A 182 21.10 -16.45 5.69
C TYR A 182 20.24 -16.91 4.51
N GLY A 183 20.75 -17.81 3.66
CA GLY A 183 19.95 -18.46 2.61
C GLY A 183 20.57 -18.43 1.21
N ASP A 184 19.89 -19.10 0.28
CA ASP A 184 20.21 -19.09 -1.15
C ASP A 184 19.33 -18.05 -1.87
N TYR A 185 19.97 -16.99 -2.35
CA TYR A 185 19.35 -15.85 -3.03
C TYR A 185 19.27 -16.03 -4.55
N THR A 186 19.65 -17.19 -5.08
CA THR A 186 19.62 -17.46 -6.53
C THR A 186 18.22 -17.24 -7.13
N LEU A 187 17.15 -17.60 -6.42
CA LEU A 187 15.78 -17.33 -6.85
C LEU A 187 15.48 -15.82 -6.83
N CYS A 188 15.90 -15.12 -5.79
CA CYS A 188 15.72 -13.67 -5.67
C CYS A 188 16.44 -12.91 -6.79
N ILE A 189 17.65 -13.36 -7.15
CA ILE A 189 18.39 -12.85 -8.31
C ILE A 189 17.62 -13.08 -9.61
N ARG A 190 17.22 -14.33 -9.88
CA ARG A 190 16.62 -14.73 -11.17
C ARG A 190 15.23 -14.15 -11.40
N GLN A 191 14.47 -13.96 -10.33
CA GLN A 191 13.08 -13.50 -10.38
C GLN A 191 12.93 -12.03 -9.97
N ASN A 192 14.04 -11.34 -9.69
CA ASN A 192 14.05 -9.95 -9.22
C ASN A 192 13.15 -9.76 -7.98
N LEU A 193 13.28 -10.67 -7.01
CA LEU A 193 12.54 -10.61 -5.75
C LEU A 193 13.36 -9.89 -4.68
N HIS A 194 12.64 -9.26 -3.75
CA HIS A 194 13.22 -8.71 -2.53
C HIS A 194 13.91 -9.80 -1.69
N GLN A 195 15.07 -9.50 -1.09
CA GLN A 195 15.90 -10.44 -0.33
C GLN A 195 15.17 -11.14 0.83
N ALA A 196 14.15 -10.49 1.40
CA ALA A 196 13.30 -11.10 2.43
C ALA A 196 12.62 -12.39 1.97
N ASN A 197 12.39 -12.58 0.66
CA ASN A 197 11.74 -13.79 0.13
C ASN A 197 12.67 -15.02 0.09
N CYS A 198 13.98 -14.81 0.13
CA CYS A 198 14.98 -15.88 0.15
C CYS A 198 15.73 -15.97 1.48
N PHE A 199 15.43 -15.06 2.41
CA PHE A 199 16.02 -15.04 3.73
C PHE A 199 15.57 -16.24 4.56
N GLN A 200 16.55 -16.91 5.13
CA GLN A 200 16.43 -18.00 6.08
C GLN A 200 17.29 -17.66 7.28
N SER A 201 16.69 -17.48 8.44
CA SER A 201 17.48 -17.30 9.66
C SER A 201 18.36 -18.52 9.89
N ASN A 202 19.63 -18.30 10.25
CA ASN A 202 20.56 -19.36 10.64
C ASN A 202 20.28 -19.90 12.06
N GLY A 203 19.24 -19.39 12.74
CA GLY A 203 18.84 -19.79 14.09
C GLY A 203 19.73 -19.24 15.21
N GLN A 204 20.74 -18.42 14.90
CA GLN A 204 21.59 -17.78 15.90
C GLN A 204 20.93 -16.50 16.43
N TRP A 205 21.25 -16.13 17.67
CA TRP A 205 20.68 -14.93 18.33
C TRP A 205 20.98 -13.62 17.59
N ASN A 206 22.12 -13.55 16.90
CA ASN A 206 22.55 -12.41 16.09
C ASN A 206 22.02 -12.45 14.65
N SER A 207 21.19 -13.43 14.29
CA SER A 207 20.56 -13.46 12.96
C SER A 207 19.67 -12.23 12.78
N PRO A 208 19.69 -11.57 11.60
CA PRO A 208 18.73 -10.53 11.28
C PRO A 208 17.30 -11.03 11.46
N ASP A 209 16.41 -10.21 12.02
CA ASP A 209 14.99 -10.54 12.02
C ASP A 209 14.37 -10.26 10.65
N LEU A 210 13.44 -11.11 10.23
CA LEU A 210 12.78 -10.97 8.92
C LEU A 210 12.09 -9.61 8.75
N GLY A 211 11.52 -9.05 9.83
CA GLY A 211 10.86 -7.74 9.78
C GLY A 211 11.84 -6.64 9.41
N SER A 212 13.04 -6.63 9.99
CA SER A 212 14.05 -5.63 9.71
C SER A 212 14.77 -5.82 8.38
N VAL A 213 14.74 -7.04 7.81
CA VAL A 213 15.13 -7.31 6.41
C VAL A 213 14.05 -6.78 5.46
N GLN A 214 12.76 -6.96 5.76
CA GLN A 214 11.66 -6.44 4.93
C GLN A 214 11.64 -4.91 4.82
N MET A 215 12.23 -4.21 5.78
CA MET A 215 12.37 -2.74 5.77
C MET A 215 13.56 -2.26 4.95
N GLU A 216 14.42 -3.15 4.46
CA GLU A 216 15.50 -2.77 3.56
C GLU A 216 14.96 -2.48 2.16
N PRO A 217 15.60 -1.56 1.40
CA PRO A 217 15.37 -1.47 -0.03
C PRO A 217 15.82 -2.75 -0.75
N GLN A 218 15.32 -2.94 -1.97
CA GLN A 218 15.74 -4.04 -2.82
C GLN A 218 17.24 -3.94 -3.17
N ILE A 219 17.95 -5.05 -3.03
CA ILE A 219 19.33 -5.18 -3.48
C ILE A 219 19.45 -4.91 -4.99
N VAL A 220 20.43 -4.08 -5.34
CA VAL A 220 20.77 -3.69 -6.72
C VAL A 220 21.97 -4.49 -7.22
N ILE A 221 23.02 -4.61 -6.40
CA ILE A 221 24.22 -5.41 -6.71
C ILE A 221 24.21 -6.64 -5.81
N TRP A 222 23.96 -7.81 -6.39
CA TRP A 222 24.04 -9.10 -5.70
C TRP A 222 25.48 -9.58 -5.62
N GLN A 223 26.03 -9.52 -4.41
CA GLN A 223 27.38 -9.96 -4.07
C GLN A 223 27.47 -10.08 -2.55
N GLN A 224 28.23 -11.06 -2.03
CA GLN A 224 28.52 -11.11 -0.60
C GLN A 224 29.18 -9.81 -0.13
N CYS A 225 28.67 -9.27 0.98
CA CYS A 225 29.19 -8.06 1.61
C CYS A 225 29.09 -8.13 3.13
N GLN A 226 29.77 -7.21 3.82
CA GLN A 226 29.70 -7.12 5.28
C GLN A 226 28.44 -6.36 5.70
N PRO A 227 27.58 -6.93 6.54
CA PRO A 227 26.24 -6.39 6.83
C PRO A 227 26.33 -4.98 7.40
N ASP A 228 25.37 -4.13 7.03
CA ASP A 228 25.25 -2.73 7.45
C ASP A 228 26.43 -1.79 7.08
N THR A 229 27.47 -2.30 6.40
CA THR A 229 28.56 -1.45 5.91
C THR A 229 28.07 -0.50 4.83
N ARG A 230 28.68 0.69 4.79
CA ARG A 230 28.35 1.74 3.84
C ARG A 230 29.53 2.07 2.96
N GLN A 231 29.26 2.35 1.70
CA GLN A 231 30.27 2.88 0.78
C GLN A 231 29.63 3.70 -0.33
N LYS A 232 30.45 4.56 -0.93
CA LYS A 232 30.09 5.26 -2.15
C LYS A 232 30.49 4.40 -3.35
N GLN A 233 29.51 3.89 -4.09
CA GLN A 233 29.76 3.06 -5.26
C GLN A 233 28.73 3.32 -6.36
N ARG A 234 29.09 2.95 -7.58
CA ARG A 234 28.18 3.03 -8.72
C ARG A 234 27.26 1.82 -8.70
N LEU A 235 25.98 2.00 -8.38
CA LEU A 235 25.02 0.88 -8.36
C LEU A 235 24.44 0.57 -9.75
N PHE A 236 24.35 1.57 -10.61
CA PHE A 236 23.73 1.48 -11.94
C PHE A 236 24.68 2.00 -13.01
N ALA A 237 24.71 1.36 -14.18
CA ALA A 237 25.69 1.68 -15.24
C ALA A 237 25.62 3.14 -15.74
N ASN A 238 24.43 3.75 -15.69
CA ASN A 238 24.13 5.10 -16.18
C ASN A 238 23.91 6.14 -15.06
N ARG A 239 24.34 5.85 -13.82
CA ARG A 239 24.26 6.81 -12.71
C ARG A 239 25.63 7.05 -12.11
N ASP A 240 25.81 8.22 -11.50
CA ASP A 240 27.00 8.51 -10.71
C ASP A 240 27.08 7.63 -9.45
N PRO A 241 28.29 7.45 -8.87
CA PRO A 241 28.44 6.76 -7.60
C PRO A 241 27.56 7.40 -6.52
N GLN A 242 26.74 6.56 -5.88
CA GLN A 242 25.81 6.95 -4.82
C GLN A 242 26.20 6.27 -3.52
N ASP A 243 25.71 6.80 -2.41
CA ASP A 243 25.82 6.14 -1.13
C ASP A 243 25.00 4.84 -1.16
N SER A 244 25.57 3.81 -0.58
CA SER A 244 25.01 2.47 -0.61
C SER A 244 25.29 1.76 0.69
N LYS A 245 24.39 0.85 1.02
CA LYS A 245 24.48 0.06 2.24
C LYS A 245 24.36 -1.42 1.90
N CYS A 246 25.19 -2.24 2.53
CA CYS A 246 25.10 -3.68 2.44
C CYS A 246 23.90 -4.17 3.25
N SER A 247 23.12 -5.08 2.67
CA SER A 247 22.00 -5.74 3.32
C SER A 247 22.45 -6.50 4.56
N LYS A 248 21.60 -6.51 5.58
CA LYS A 248 21.70 -7.38 6.76
C LYS A 248 21.80 -8.86 6.41
N THR A 249 21.28 -9.25 5.26
CA THR A 249 21.37 -10.62 4.74
C THR A 249 22.73 -10.97 4.14
N GLU A 250 23.65 -10.00 4.10
CA GLU A 250 24.97 -10.08 3.46
C GLU A 250 24.90 -10.28 1.93
N ALA A 251 23.70 -10.28 1.35
CA ALA A 251 23.48 -10.72 -0.03
C ALA A 251 23.74 -9.63 -1.08
N GLY A 252 24.05 -8.40 -0.68
CA GLY A 252 24.35 -7.35 -1.64
C GLY A 252 24.04 -5.94 -1.17
N TRP A 253 24.12 -5.02 -2.13
CA TRP A 253 24.08 -3.58 -1.90
C TRP A 253 22.83 -2.94 -2.48
N PHE A 254 22.22 -2.04 -1.71
CA PHE A 254 21.15 -1.16 -2.16
C PHE A 254 21.53 0.32 -1.98
N ALA A 255 20.81 1.21 -2.67
CA ALA A 255 21.00 2.65 -2.54
C ALA A 255 20.46 3.12 -1.17
N GLU A 256 21.22 3.98 -0.50
CA GLU A 256 20.79 4.65 0.74
C GLU A 256 20.26 6.06 0.46
#